data_AF-A0A1B2JIY4-F1
#
_entry.id   AF-A0A1B2JIY4-F1
#
_cell.length_a   1.000
_cell.length_b   1.000
_cell.length_c   1.000
_cell.angle_alpha   90.00
_cell.angle_beta   90.00
_cell.angle_gamma   90.00
#
_symmetry.space_group_name_H-M   'P 1'
#
loop_
_entity.id
_entity.type
_entity.pdbx_description
1 polymer ?
#
loop_
_entity_poly.entity_id
_entity_poly.type
_entity_poly.pdbx_seq_one_letter_code
_entity_poly.pdbx_strand_id
1 'polypeptide(L)'
;MPFKFHTAYQMISELLQGVLDHTSNPIEVPQLPNQFPLSTNYCPIDIPLTCSNKTEVEDTCCFEHPGGVLVLTQFWNYYPAIGPDNLFTLHGLWPDNCDGSYDQFCSNSDTITEVSGILRSFGEEELLEKMNQVWKNNNHNDEQLWIHEFNKHATCMTTIQSKCYDPYEKHANVVDFFRTTVAVFDTVPTYDWLANNGIVPSTSQTYSRQQIEDTLTAQFGQPARISCNRYGALDEVWYFHHLKGSVRMYNSSLPDLRPIPALAESRCPEQGIKYLPKDFKPPTPTHTQPNLPRPTDGVYKRGYLKLSGQSGCVISTGKWYSSGTCATFQLFKAPFGGYNLKSSRGFCGVTVDGELICNRGQKPIQFEFDKSKNQINYGGVHVWSAFSEPSRFEQIPIFSGRKGSIVFKLILEE
;
A
#
# COMPACT_ATOMS: atom_id res chain seq x y z
N MET A 1 35.89 52.62 -28.82
CA MET A 1 35.22 51.90 -27.73
C MET A 1 35.35 50.40 -27.95
N PRO A 2 36.15 49.71 -27.15
CA PRO A 2 35.94 48.28 -26.90
C PRO A 2 35.83 48.00 -25.40
N PHE A 3 34.74 47.37 -24.99
CA PHE A 3 34.62 46.81 -23.64
C PHE A 3 35.42 45.51 -23.56
N LYS A 4 36.35 45.46 -22.61
CA LYS A 4 37.09 44.26 -22.21
C LYS A 4 36.45 43.66 -20.96
N PHE A 5 36.46 42.33 -20.94
CA PHE A 5 36.09 41.39 -19.89
C PHE A 5 36.47 41.79 -18.45
N HIS A 6 35.63 41.40 -17.49
CA HIS A 6 36.00 41.27 -16.08
C HIS A 6 35.66 39.87 -15.60
N THR A 7 36.70 39.13 -15.20
CA THR A 7 36.64 37.88 -14.45
C THR A 7 37.12 38.12 -13.02
N ALA A 8 36.55 37.33 -12.12
CA ALA A 8 36.76 37.33 -10.68
C ALA A 8 38.24 37.14 -10.29
N TYR A 9 38.89 38.20 -9.81
CA TYR A 9 40.09 38.12 -8.97
C TYR A 9 40.41 39.48 -8.33
N GLN A 10 39.47 40.04 -7.56
CA GLN A 10 39.75 41.23 -6.73
C GLN A 10 38.82 41.32 -5.51
N MET A 11 38.54 40.16 -4.91
CA MET A 11 38.23 40.07 -3.48
C MET A 11 39.54 39.93 -2.71
N ILE A 12 39.54 40.37 -1.44
CA ILE A 12 40.58 40.20 -0.41
C ILE A 12 41.61 41.34 -0.38
N SER A 13 41.23 42.54 0.10
CA SER A 13 42.15 43.44 0.85
C SER A 13 41.51 44.65 1.57
N GLU A 14 40.21 44.67 1.91
CA GLU A 14 39.61 45.85 2.58
C GLU A 14 38.69 45.59 3.79
N LEU A 15 38.85 44.46 4.48
CA LEU A 15 38.08 44.20 5.73
C LEU A 15 38.98 43.70 6.87
N LEU A 16 40.11 44.36 7.11
CA LEU A 16 41.00 44.02 8.24
C LEU A 16 41.82 45.22 8.73
N GLN A 17 41.17 46.25 9.28
CA GLN A 17 41.75 47.13 10.31
C GLN A 17 40.69 48.07 10.91
N GLY A 18 40.26 47.75 12.12
CA GLY A 18 39.31 48.57 12.87
C GLY A 18 38.85 47.93 14.17
N VAL A 19 39.80 47.43 14.98
CA VAL A 19 39.52 47.00 16.36
C VAL A 19 40.65 47.53 17.22
N LEU A 20 40.31 48.41 18.17
CA LEU A 20 40.89 48.60 19.50
C LEU A 20 40.33 49.93 20.07
N ASP A 21 39.22 49.89 20.81
CA ASP A 21 39.18 50.45 22.17
C ASP A 21 37.84 50.24 22.89
N HIS A 22 37.99 49.97 24.19
CA HIS A 22 37.06 49.79 25.31
C HIS A 22 35.59 50.26 25.18
N THR A 23 34.64 49.38 25.56
CA THR A 23 33.91 49.45 26.85
C THR A 23 32.97 48.25 27.01
N SER A 24 32.92 47.74 28.23
CA SER A 24 32.19 46.56 28.68
C SER A 24 30.69 46.82 28.88
N ASN A 25 29.85 46.08 28.16
CA ASN A 25 28.49 45.73 28.57
C ASN A 25 28.19 44.32 28.02
N PRO A 26 27.64 43.38 28.81
CA PRO A 26 27.25 42.08 28.29
C PRO A 26 26.11 42.28 27.28
N ILE A 27 26.34 41.90 26.03
CA ILE A 27 25.32 41.83 25.00
C ILE A 27 24.39 40.68 25.39
N GLU A 28 23.16 41.02 25.79
CA GLU A 28 22.06 40.06 25.81
C GLU A 28 21.90 39.50 24.40
N VAL A 29 22.23 38.22 24.23
CA VAL A 29 21.88 37.46 23.03
C VAL A 29 20.36 37.35 23.04
N PRO A 30 19.63 37.93 22.06
CA PRO A 30 18.19 37.71 21.99
C PRO A 30 17.97 36.21 21.78
N GLN A 31 17.34 35.55 22.76
CA GLN A 31 16.84 34.20 22.56
C GLN A 31 15.85 34.27 21.40
N LEU A 32 16.21 33.67 20.26
CA LEU A 32 15.25 33.45 19.18
C LEU A 32 14.06 32.68 19.78
N PRO A 33 12.81 33.11 19.52
CA PRO A 33 11.67 32.33 19.91
C PRO A 33 11.74 30.98 19.19
N ASN A 34 12.05 29.93 19.95
CA ASN A 34 11.79 28.56 19.57
C ASN A 34 10.28 28.40 19.47
N GLN A 35 9.76 28.61 18.27
CA GLN A 35 8.48 28.15 17.71
C GLN A 35 8.08 29.12 16.60
N PHE A 36 8.73 29.01 15.45
CA PHE A 36 8.01 29.29 14.21
C PHE A 36 6.92 28.21 14.11
N PRO A 37 5.65 28.57 13.86
CA PRO A 37 4.67 27.57 13.48
C PRO A 37 5.25 26.91 12.22
N LEU A 38 5.54 25.62 12.29
CA LEU A 38 5.90 24.84 11.10
C LEU A 38 4.78 25.09 10.11
N SER A 39 5.08 25.82 9.04
CA SER A 39 4.20 25.91 7.89
C SER A 39 3.90 24.47 7.50
N THR A 40 2.65 24.03 7.61
CA THR A 40 2.19 22.66 7.36
C THR A 40 2.50 22.14 5.94
N ASN A 41 3.08 22.99 5.10
CA ASN A 41 3.45 22.70 3.72
C ASN A 41 4.92 22.26 3.54
N TYR A 42 5.76 22.33 4.57
CA TYR A 42 7.18 22.00 4.43
C TYR A 42 7.73 21.17 5.58
N CYS A 43 8.47 20.12 5.23
CA CYS A 43 9.14 19.26 6.19
C CYS A 43 10.58 19.70 6.43
N PRO A 44 11.10 19.54 7.67
CA PRO A 44 12.51 19.76 7.96
C PRO A 44 13.43 18.95 7.04
N ILE A 45 14.49 19.57 6.53
CA ILE A 45 15.40 18.94 5.56
C ILE A 45 16.19 17.77 6.16
N ASP A 46 16.36 17.76 7.48
CA ASP A 46 17.10 16.78 8.27
C ASP A 46 16.22 15.64 8.81
N ILE A 47 14.93 15.60 8.44
CA ILE A 47 14.05 14.51 8.83
C ILE A 47 14.59 13.16 8.33
N PRO A 48 14.61 12.11 9.17
CA PRO A 48 15.15 10.82 8.75
C PRO A 48 14.27 10.16 7.69
N LEU A 49 14.84 9.17 6.99
CA LEU A 49 14.03 8.25 6.18
C LEU A 49 13.09 7.46 7.08
N THR A 50 11.90 7.15 6.58
CA THR A 50 11.00 6.20 7.22
C THR A 50 11.70 4.87 7.52
N CYS A 51 11.23 4.16 8.54
CA CYS A 51 11.81 2.89 9.02
C CYS A 51 13.24 2.96 9.56
N SER A 52 13.83 4.16 9.68
CA SER A 52 15.15 4.35 10.30
C SER A 52 15.09 4.94 11.72
N ASN A 53 13.91 5.39 12.15
CA ASN A 53 13.71 5.95 13.49
C ASN A 53 13.84 4.86 14.56
N LYS A 54 14.51 5.19 15.67
CA LYS A 54 14.64 4.32 16.85
C LYS A 54 13.75 4.75 18.01
N THR A 55 13.12 5.91 17.88
CA THR A 55 12.21 6.53 18.83
C THR A 55 10.92 6.90 18.11
N GLU A 56 9.85 7.10 18.87
CA GLU A 56 8.59 7.62 18.35
C GLU A 56 8.83 8.97 17.65
N VAL A 57 8.15 9.20 16.52
CA VAL A 57 8.22 10.45 15.77
C VAL A 57 6.94 11.24 16.01
N GLU A 58 7.07 12.40 16.65
CA GLU A 58 5.92 13.25 17.01
C GLU A 58 5.26 13.88 15.78
N ASP A 59 6.04 14.33 14.79
CA ASP A 59 5.53 14.95 13.57
C ASP A 59 5.17 13.91 12.50
N THR A 60 3.95 13.40 12.62
CA THR A 60 3.34 12.46 11.67
C THR A 60 2.95 13.09 10.32
N CYS A 61 3.06 14.41 10.15
CA CYS A 61 2.81 15.09 8.87
C CYS A 61 4.04 15.11 7.97
N CYS A 62 5.22 15.00 8.58
CA CYS A 62 6.50 14.94 7.89
C CYS A 62 7.24 13.61 8.02
N PHE A 63 6.65 12.66 8.75
CA PHE A 63 7.17 11.30 8.86
C PHE A 63 6.04 10.29 8.77
N GLU A 64 6.09 9.43 7.76
CA GLU A 64 5.08 8.40 7.52
C GLU A 64 5.32 7.19 8.41
N HIS A 65 4.37 6.90 9.31
CA HIS A 65 4.44 5.80 10.28
C HIS A 65 3.03 5.41 10.76
N PRO A 66 2.68 4.12 10.88
CA PRO A 66 3.54 2.94 10.79
C PRO A 66 3.90 2.49 9.37
N GLY A 67 3.14 2.94 8.36
CA GLY A 67 3.27 2.58 6.95
C GLY A 67 4.46 3.21 6.21
N GLY A 68 5.66 3.11 6.78
CA GLY A 68 6.87 3.77 6.31
C GLY A 68 7.45 3.23 5.00
N VAL A 69 6.93 2.13 4.45
CA VAL A 69 7.38 1.56 3.18
C VAL A 69 6.33 1.82 2.12
N LEU A 70 6.59 2.75 1.19
CA LEU A 70 5.68 3.02 0.09
C LEU A 70 5.91 2.05 -1.06
N VAL A 71 4.86 1.30 -1.40
CA VAL A 71 4.88 0.27 -2.44
C VAL A 71 4.07 0.73 -3.64
N LEU A 72 4.74 1.04 -4.75
CA LEU A 72 4.08 1.27 -6.03
C LEU A 72 3.83 -0.09 -6.69
N THR A 73 2.57 -0.38 -6.99
CA THR A 73 2.16 -1.64 -7.62
C THR A 73 1.58 -1.40 -9.01
N GLN A 74 1.92 -2.29 -9.93
CA GLN A 74 1.48 -2.22 -11.33
C GLN A 74 0.95 -3.58 -11.79
N PHE A 75 0.00 -3.54 -12.72
CA PHE A 75 -0.62 -4.70 -13.35
C PHE A 75 -0.20 -4.89 -14.80
N TRP A 76 -0.09 -6.15 -15.21
CA TRP A 76 -0.13 -6.57 -16.60
C TRP A 76 -1.38 -7.41 -16.88
N ASN A 77 -2.48 -6.75 -17.21
CA ASN A 77 -3.73 -7.44 -17.51
C ASN A 77 -3.83 -7.79 -18.99
N TYR A 78 -3.37 -9.00 -19.33
CA TYR A 78 -3.48 -9.55 -20.69
C TYR A 78 -4.83 -10.22 -20.96
N TYR A 79 -5.55 -10.68 -19.93
CA TYR A 79 -6.86 -11.32 -20.09
C TYR A 79 -7.76 -11.13 -18.84
N PRO A 80 -8.89 -10.39 -18.95
CA PRO A 80 -9.23 -9.53 -20.09
C PRO A 80 -8.15 -8.47 -20.33
N ALA A 81 -8.00 -8.08 -21.60
CA ALA A 81 -7.04 -7.09 -22.06
C ALA A 81 -7.43 -5.69 -21.57
N ILE A 82 -6.54 -5.01 -20.83
CA ILE A 82 -6.86 -3.71 -20.25
C ILE A 82 -5.69 -2.75 -20.36
N GLY A 83 -6.01 -1.50 -20.72
CA GLY A 83 -5.03 -0.45 -20.94
C GLY A 83 -4.23 -0.64 -22.24
N PRO A 84 -3.28 0.25 -22.53
CA PRO A 84 -2.45 0.17 -23.74
C PRO A 84 -1.63 -1.11 -23.83
N ASP A 85 -1.38 -1.61 -25.05
CA ASP A 85 -0.62 -2.84 -25.32
C ASP A 85 0.85 -2.78 -24.90
N ASN A 86 1.36 -1.57 -24.64
CA ASN A 86 2.74 -1.28 -24.26
C ASN A 86 2.84 -0.63 -22.88
N LEU A 87 1.88 -0.90 -21.98
CA LEU A 87 1.85 -0.26 -20.67
C LEU A 87 1.45 -1.25 -19.57
N PHE A 88 2.26 -1.35 -18.51
CA PHE A 88 1.76 -1.85 -17.23
C PHE A 88 0.86 -0.78 -16.63
N THR A 89 -0.38 -1.12 -16.30
CA THR A 89 -1.31 -0.16 -15.70
C THR A 89 -1.06 -0.03 -14.20
N LEU A 90 -1.34 1.13 -13.64
CA LEU A 90 -1.26 1.41 -12.21
C LEU A 90 -2.26 0.54 -11.44
N HIS A 91 -1.80 -0.10 -10.37
CA HIS A 91 -2.64 -0.77 -9.38
C HIS A 91 -2.84 0.17 -8.17
N GLY A 92 -1.76 0.63 -7.54
CA GLY A 92 -1.85 1.60 -6.45
C GLY A 92 -0.50 2.00 -5.84
N LEU A 93 -0.57 2.82 -4.79
CA LEU A 93 0.55 3.22 -3.93
C LEU A 93 0.16 2.94 -2.48
N TRP A 94 0.87 2.02 -1.83
CA TRP A 94 0.44 1.46 -0.54
C TRP A 94 1.44 1.74 0.57
N PRO A 95 0.98 2.10 1.79
CA PRO A 95 1.85 2.28 2.94
C PRO A 95 1.98 0.97 3.74
N ASP A 96 3.00 0.18 3.42
CA ASP A 96 3.36 -1.02 4.18
C ASP A 96 4.16 -0.63 5.44
N ASN A 97 3.99 -1.41 6.50
CA ASN A 97 4.80 -1.30 7.70
C ASN A 97 6.25 -1.71 7.41
N CYS A 98 7.17 -1.25 8.24
CA CYS A 98 8.61 -1.52 8.08
C CYS A 98 8.99 -3.02 8.15
N ASP A 99 8.11 -3.88 8.64
CA ASP A 99 8.29 -5.34 8.68
C ASP A 99 7.62 -6.09 7.51
N GLY A 100 7.00 -5.35 6.57
CA GLY A 100 6.27 -5.89 5.42
C GLY A 100 4.83 -6.34 5.72
N SER A 101 4.35 -6.18 6.97
CA SER A 101 2.91 -6.17 7.24
C SER A 101 2.28 -4.87 6.75
N TYR A 102 0.96 -4.76 6.78
CA TYR A 102 0.29 -3.51 6.39
C TYR A 102 -1.04 -3.34 7.11
N ASP A 103 -1.37 -2.07 7.34
CA ASP A 103 -2.68 -1.66 7.81
C ASP A 103 -3.62 -1.39 6.63
N GLN A 104 -4.93 -1.46 6.86
CA GLN A 104 -5.92 -1.22 5.82
C GLN A 104 -7.20 -0.63 6.40
N PHE A 105 -7.85 0.23 5.62
CA PHE A 105 -9.11 0.90 6.01
C PHE A 105 -9.01 1.68 7.33
N CYS A 106 -7.91 2.41 7.52
CA CYS A 106 -7.54 3.00 8.81
C CYS A 106 -8.44 4.13 9.30
N SER A 107 -9.23 4.77 8.42
CA SER A 107 -10.18 5.80 8.83
C SER A 107 -11.55 5.63 8.18
N ASN A 108 -12.54 5.25 9.01
CA ASN A 108 -13.93 5.11 8.56
C ASN A 108 -14.63 6.45 8.27
N SER A 109 -14.20 7.53 8.92
CA SER A 109 -14.73 8.89 8.72
C SER A 109 -14.22 9.52 7.43
N ASP A 110 -13.03 9.12 6.97
CA ASP A 110 -12.39 9.69 5.80
C ASP A 110 -12.66 8.89 4.51
N THR A 111 -13.50 7.85 4.57
CA THR A 111 -13.86 7.08 3.37
C THR A 111 -14.65 7.92 2.38
N ILE A 112 -14.34 7.78 1.10
CA ILE A 112 -15.04 8.41 -0.02
C ILE A 112 -15.92 7.41 -0.76
N THR A 113 -16.88 7.93 -1.51
CA THR A 113 -17.80 7.15 -2.36
C THR A 113 -17.71 7.51 -3.83
N GLU A 114 -16.90 8.52 -4.17
CA GLU A 114 -16.62 8.97 -5.52
C GLU A 114 -15.22 9.60 -5.55
N VAL A 115 -14.51 9.46 -6.64
CA VAL A 115 -13.19 10.04 -6.94
C VAL A 115 -13.33 11.01 -8.11
N SER A 116 -13.99 10.59 -9.20
CA SER A 116 -14.16 11.42 -10.38
C SER A 116 -14.86 12.75 -10.09
N GLY A 117 -15.88 12.74 -9.22
CA GLY A 117 -16.58 13.96 -8.80
C GLY A 117 -15.69 14.90 -8.00
N ILE A 118 -14.89 14.34 -7.08
CA ILE A 118 -13.93 15.08 -6.26
C ILE A 118 -12.85 15.72 -7.14
N LEU A 119 -12.23 14.96 -8.04
CA LEU A 119 -11.19 15.49 -8.93
C LEU A 119 -11.72 16.66 -9.78
N ARG A 120 -12.90 16.51 -10.38
CA ARG A 120 -13.53 17.61 -11.14
C ARG A 120 -13.84 18.83 -10.27
N SER A 121 -14.25 18.67 -9.01
CA SER A 121 -14.51 19.82 -8.15
C SER A 121 -13.24 20.62 -7.81
N PHE A 122 -12.06 20.00 -7.94
CA PHE A 122 -10.75 20.64 -7.78
C PHE A 122 -10.11 21.07 -9.10
N GLY A 123 -10.80 20.92 -10.25
CA GLY A 123 -10.26 21.26 -11.57
C GLY A 123 -9.17 20.30 -12.06
N GLU A 124 -9.23 19.04 -11.63
CA GLU A 124 -8.24 18.00 -11.96
C GLU A 124 -8.67 17.17 -13.18
N GLU A 125 -9.16 17.81 -14.24
CA GLU A 125 -9.57 17.12 -15.47
C GLU A 125 -8.42 16.36 -16.13
N GLU A 126 -7.23 16.96 -16.22
CA GLU A 126 -6.05 16.32 -16.85
C GLU A 126 -5.60 15.08 -16.07
N LEU A 127 -5.59 15.16 -14.74
CA LEU A 127 -5.30 14.01 -13.88
C LEU A 127 -6.34 12.91 -14.08
N LEU A 128 -7.63 13.27 -14.12
CA LEU A 128 -8.70 12.30 -14.34
C LEU A 128 -8.58 11.64 -15.72
N GLU A 129 -8.26 12.39 -16.77
CA GLU A 129 -8.00 11.84 -18.11
C GLU A 129 -6.82 10.86 -18.10
N LYS A 130 -5.72 11.22 -17.44
CA LYS A 130 -4.55 10.36 -17.26
C LYS A 130 -4.91 9.08 -16.49
N MET A 131 -5.64 9.19 -15.37
CA MET A 131 -6.11 8.04 -14.59
C MET A 131 -6.99 7.10 -15.42
N ASN A 132 -7.88 7.65 -16.26
CA ASN A 132 -8.70 6.87 -17.18
C ASN A 132 -7.90 6.09 -18.23
N GLN A 133 -6.63 6.44 -18.46
CA GLN A 133 -5.73 5.72 -19.37
C GLN A 133 -4.86 4.70 -18.63
N VAL A 134 -4.32 5.08 -17.46
CA VAL A 134 -3.26 4.31 -16.79
C VAL A 134 -3.73 3.51 -15.57
N TRP A 135 -4.81 3.90 -14.91
CA TRP A 135 -5.27 3.27 -13.67
C TRP A 135 -6.61 2.57 -13.87
N LYS A 136 -6.55 1.38 -14.47
CA LYS A 136 -7.72 0.68 -15.01
C LYS A 136 -8.16 -0.49 -14.12
N ASN A 137 -9.46 -0.74 -14.10
CA ASN A 137 -10.06 -1.87 -13.41
C ASN A 137 -10.50 -2.99 -14.36
N ASN A 138 -10.37 -4.23 -13.90
CA ASN A 138 -10.62 -5.44 -14.68
C ASN A 138 -12.08 -5.74 -15.00
N ASN A 139 -13.01 -4.99 -14.41
CA ASN A 139 -14.44 -5.10 -14.66
C ASN A 139 -15.02 -3.90 -15.44
N HIS A 140 -14.16 -3.05 -16.02
CA HIS A 140 -14.52 -1.81 -16.72
C HIS A 140 -15.18 -0.73 -15.85
N ASN A 141 -15.00 -0.76 -14.53
CA ASN A 141 -15.42 0.29 -13.61
C ASN A 141 -14.23 0.81 -12.81
N ASP A 142 -13.47 1.72 -13.40
CA ASP A 142 -12.24 2.26 -12.82
C ASP A 142 -12.50 3.02 -11.50
N GLU A 143 -13.63 3.74 -11.42
CA GLU A 143 -14.06 4.48 -10.23
C GLU A 143 -14.11 3.60 -8.98
N GLN A 144 -14.60 2.36 -9.10
CA GLN A 144 -14.64 1.44 -7.96
C GLN A 144 -13.24 1.04 -7.48
N LEU A 145 -12.27 0.91 -8.39
CA LEU A 145 -10.88 0.65 -8.03
C LEU A 145 -10.29 1.87 -7.34
N TRP A 146 -10.47 3.08 -7.87
CA TRP A 146 -9.94 4.29 -7.25
C TRP A 146 -10.49 4.52 -5.84
N ILE A 147 -11.80 4.32 -5.65
CA ILE A 147 -12.42 4.35 -4.32
C ILE A 147 -11.79 3.29 -3.40
N HIS A 148 -11.53 2.09 -3.90
CA HIS A 148 -10.88 1.03 -3.14
C HIS A 148 -9.49 1.43 -2.70
N GLU A 149 -8.66 1.91 -3.63
CA GLU A 149 -7.27 2.29 -3.39
C GLU A 149 -7.17 3.41 -2.35
N PHE A 150 -8.02 4.44 -2.47
CA PHE A 150 -8.06 5.49 -1.45
C PHE A 150 -8.54 4.97 -0.10
N ASN A 151 -9.71 4.31 -0.05
CA ASN A 151 -10.32 3.91 1.21
C ASN A 151 -9.49 2.86 1.96
N LYS A 152 -8.85 1.94 1.24
CA LYS A 152 -8.05 0.86 1.83
C LYS A 152 -6.65 1.33 2.20
N HIS A 153 -5.97 2.05 1.30
CA HIS A 153 -4.54 2.33 1.43
C HIS A 153 -4.26 3.78 1.84
N ALA A 154 -4.84 4.77 1.14
CA ALA A 154 -4.57 6.18 1.43
C ALA A 154 -5.03 6.61 2.82
N THR A 155 -6.14 6.05 3.33
CA THR A 155 -6.62 6.34 4.70
C THR A 155 -5.63 5.92 5.79
N CYS A 156 -4.64 5.08 5.46
CA CYS A 156 -3.57 4.64 6.34
C CYS A 156 -2.30 5.48 6.24
N MET A 157 -2.25 6.48 5.34
CA MET A 157 -1.11 7.39 5.20
C MET A 157 -1.25 8.56 6.17
N THR A 158 -0.34 8.69 7.14
CA THR A 158 -0.38 9.74 8.16
C THR A 158 -0.04 11.11 7.59
N THR A 159 0.84 11.18 6.60
CA THR A 159 1.34 12.45 6.05
C THR A 159 0.34 13.19 5.14
N ILE A 160 -0.81 12.56 4.83
CA ILE A 160 -1.96 13.17 4.14
C ILE A 160 -3.22 13.25 5.00
N GLN A 161 -3.12 13.06 6.32
CA GLN A 161 -4.27 13.29 7.20
C GLN A 161 -4.69 14.77 7.18
N SER A 162 -5.98 15.03 7.39
CA SER A 162 -6.54 16.39 7.36
C SER A 162 -5.82 17.40 8.27
N LYS A 163 -5.29 16.94 9.41
CA LYS A 163 -4.49 17.75 10.34
C LYS A 163 -3.18 18.31 9.73
N CYS A 164 -2.73 17.76 8.61
CA CYS A 164 -1.51 18.17 7.91
C CYS A 164 -1.76 19.28 6.87
N TYR A 165 -2.97 19.85 6.84
CA TYR A 165 -3.36 20.94 5.94
C TYR A 165 -3.81 22.13 6.77
N ASP A 166 -3.37 23.33 6.39
CA ASP A 166 -3.76 24.58 7.06
C ASP A 166 -4.02 25.70 6.02
N PRO A 167 -5.30 26.09 5.78
CA PRO A 167 -6.51 25.40 6.23
C PRO A 167 -6.73 24.08 5.47
N TYR A 168 -7.42 23.12 6.09
CA TYR A 168 -7.87 21.91 5.38
C TYR A 168 -9.13 22.19 4.55
N GLU A 169 -8.99 22.05 3.23
CA GLU A 169 -10.13 21.94 2.33
C GLU A 169 -10.58 20.48 2.24
N LYS A 170 -11.89 20.23 2.39
CA LYS A 170 -12.44 18.87 2.37
C LYS A 170 -12.07 18.19 1.05
N HIS A 171 -11.47 17.00 1.15
CA HIS A 171 -10.98 16.17 0.04
C HIS A 171 -9.67 16.64 -0.63
N ALA A 172 -8.99 17.67 -0.10
CA ALA A 172 -7.65 18.03 -0.59
C ALA A 172 -6.66 16.84 -0.52
N ASN A 173 -6.76 16.03 0.53
CA ASN A 173 -5.96 14.81 0.68
C ASN A 173 -6.28 13.71 -0.33
N VAL A 174 -7.53 13.65 -0.81
CA VAL A 174 -7.93 12.73 -1.88
C VAL A 174 -7.20 13.11 -3.16
N VAL A 175 -7.25 14.40 -3.51
CA VAL A 175 -6.57 14.93 -4.70
C VAL A 175 -5.06 14.72 -4.62
N ASP A 176 -4.43 15.06 -3.49
CA ASP A 176 -2.98 14.88 -3.30
C ASP A 176 -2.56 13.41 -3.43
N PHE A 177 -3.34 12.46 -2.89
CA PHE A 177 -3.06 11.03 -3.06
C PHE A 177 -3.06 10.60 -4.53
N PHE A 178 -4.08 10.97 -5.30
CA PHE A 178 -4.17 10.58 -6.72
C PHE A 178 -3.10 11.26 -7.57
N ARG A 179 -2.82 12.56 -7.34
CA ARG A 179 -1.72 13.28 -8.00
C ARG A 179 -0.38 12.60 -7.74
N THR A 180 -0.04 12.36 -6.47
CA THR A 180 1.22 11.70 -6.10
C THR A 180 1.32 10.33 -6.74
N THR A 181 0.27 9.52 -6.65
CA THR A 181 0.33 8.12 -7.08
C THR A 181 0.54 8.01 -8.60
N VAL A 182 -0.15 8.85 -9.39
CA VAL A 182 0.06 8.93 -10.85
C VAL A 182 1.44 9.48 -11.18
N ALA A 183 1.92 10.51 -10.48
CA ALA A 183 3.23 11.10 -10.74
C ALA A 183 4.38 10.12 -10.41
N VAL A 184 4.27 9.36 -9.32
CA VAL A 184 5.22 8.30 -8.95
C VAL A 184 5.18 7.17 -9.98
N PHE A 185 3.99 6.77 -10.44
CA PHE A 185 3.85 5.76 -11.50
C PHE A 185 4.58 6.16 -12.79
N ASP A 186 4.49 7.41 -13.21
CA ASP A 186 5.17 7.90 -14.42
C ASP A 186 6.70 7.82 -14.35
N THR A 187 7.29 7.68 -13.15
CA THR A 187 8.75 7.48 -12.98
C THR A 187 9.21 6.03 -13.17
N VAL A 188 8.29 5.07 -13.26
CA VAL A 188 8.59 3.63 -13.28
C VAL A 188 7.97 2.98 -14.53
N PRO A 189 8.53 3.24 -15.75
CA PRO A 189 8.01 2.71 -17.00
C PRO A 189 8.41 1.25 -17.23
N THR A 190 7.83 0.34 -16.45
CA THR A 190 8.16 -1.10 -16.42
C THR A 190 8.18 -1.77 -17.80
N TYR A 191 7.22 -1.44 -18.67
CA TYR A 191 7.19 -1.98 -20.03
C TYR A 191 8.45 -1.61 -20.80
N ASP A 192 8.83 -0.33 -20.80
CA ASP A 192 9.98 0.17 -21.55
C ASP A 192 11.29 -0.43 -21.03
N TRP A 193 11.42 -0.55 -19.71
CA TRP A 193 12.56 -1.20 -19.06
C TRP A 193 12.75 -2.64 -19.53
N LEU A 194 11.66 -3.42 -19.56
CA LEU A 194 11.68 -4.81 -20.03
C LEU A 194 11.94 -4.88 -21.54
N ALA A 195 11.23 -4.07 -22.33
CA ALA A 195 11.34 -4.08 -23.78
C ALA A 195 12.75 -3.69 -24.27
N ASN A 196 13.37 -2.70 -23.64
CA ASN A 196 14.74 -2.27 -23.94
C ASN A 196 15.79 -3.37 -23.68
N ASN A 197 15.44 -4.39 -22.87
CA ASN A 197 16.29 -5.56 -22.63
C ASN A 197 15.77 -6.83 -23.35
N GLY A 198 14.92 -6.68 -24.36
CA GLY A 198 14.39 -7.79 -25.18
C GLY A 198 13.30 -8.63 -24.51
N ILE A 199 12.78 -8.20 -23.37
CA ILE A 199 11.66 -8.84 -22.67
C ILE A 199 10.37 -8.16 -23.13
N VAL A 200 9.75 -8.70 -24.17
CA VAL A 200 8.53 -8.17 -24.79
C VAL A 200 7.40 -9.18 -24.71
N PRO A 201 6.13 -8.73 -24.77
CA PRO A 201 5.02 -9.68 -24.76
C PRO A 201 5.07 -10.65 -25.95
N SER A 202 4.82 -11.94 -25.70
CA SER A 202 4.87 -13.01 -26.70
C SER A 202 3.93 -14.16 -26.34
N THR A 203 3.35 -14.80 -27.36
CA THR A 203 2.53 -16.02 -27.19
C THR A 203 3.36 -17.30 -27.14
N SER A 204 4.65 -17.24 -27.49
CA SER A 204 5.53 -18.42 -27.59
C SER A 204 6.81 -18.29 -26.77
N GLN A 205 7.37 -17.08 -26.66
CA GLN A 205 8.56 -16.85 -25.86
C GLN A 205 8.21 -16.90 -24.37
N THR A 206 9.12 -17.47 -23.59
CA THR A 206 9.06 -17.41 -22.13
C THR A 206 10.38 -16.87 -21.59
N TYR A 207 10.36 -16.44 -20.34
CA TYR A 207 11.49 -15.80 -19.67
C TYR A 207 11.81 -16.52 -18.37
N SER A 208 13.06 -16.41 -17.92
CA SER A 208 13.42 -16.80 -16.56
C SER A 208 13.06 -15.70 -15.58
N ARG A 209 12.86 -16.07 -14.31
CA ARG A 209 12.62 -15.10 -13.24
C ARG A 209 13.79 -14.13 -13.11
N GLN A 210 15.00 -14.67 -13.14
CA GLN A 210 16.24 -13.90 -13.06
C GLN A 210 16.36 -12.86 -14.18
N GLN A 211 16.00 -13.20 -15.42
CA GLN A 211 16.06 -12.23 -16.53
C GLN A 211 15.18 -11.00 -16.28
N ILE A 212 13.95 -11.21 -15.78
CA ILE A 212 13.02 -10.14 -15.45
C ILE A 212 13.55 -9.35 -14.25
N GLU A 213 13.89 -10.03 -13.15
CA GLU A 213 14.36 -9.40 -11.91
C GLU A 213 15.65 -8.59 -12.11
N ASP A 214 16.63 -9.11 -12.86
CA ASP A 214 17.88 -8.41 -13.18
C ASP A 214 17.62 -7.15 -14.01
N THR A 215 16.71 -7.22 -14.99
CA THR A 215 16.33 -6.07 -15.83
C THR A 215 15.70 -4.96 -14.98
N LEU A 216 14.74 -5.32 -14.12
CA LEU A 216 14.06 -4.36 -13.25
C LEU A 216 15.02 -3.79 -12.21
N THR A 217 15.89 -4.62 -11.63
CA THR A 217 16.89 -4.19 -10.64
C THR A 217 17.88 -3.20 -11.24
N ALA A 218 18.34 -3.44 -12.46
CA ALA A 218 19.28 -2.54 -13.14
C ALA A 218 18.69 -1.14 -13.39
N GLN A 219 17.38 -1.04 -13.62
CA GLN A 219 16.70 0.24 -13.90
C GLN A 219 16.20 0.93 -12.62
N PHE A 220 15.63 0.16 -11.69
CA PHE A 220 15.10 0.69 -10.43
C PHE A 220 16.19 0.94 -9.38
N GLY A 221 17.33 0.26 -9.51
CA GLY A 221 18.45 0.30 -8.55
C GLY A 221 18.30 -0.66 -7.37
N GLN A 222 17.16 -1.33 -7.23
CA GLN A 222 16.89 -2.32 -6.18
C GLN A 222 16.02 -3.48 -6.71
N PRO A 223 16.05 -4.67 -6.07
CA PRO A 223 15.18 -5.77 -6.45
C PRO A 223 13.69 -5.43 -6.29
N ALA A 224 12.94 -5.51 -7.39
CA ALA A 224 11.48 -5.42 -7.40
C ALA A 224 10.85 -6.81 -7.19
N ARG A 225 9.60 -6.86 -6.69
CA ARG A 225 8.83 -8.10 -6.58
C ARG A 225 8.01 -8.29 -7.84
N ILE A 226 8.08 -9.49 -8.42
CA ILE A 226 7.19 -9.90 -9.51
C ILE A 226 6.22 -11.00 -9.06
N SER A 227 5.00 -10.95 -9.58
CA SER A 227 3.95 -11.92 -9.29
C SER A 227 3.45 -12.53 -10.58
N CYS A 228 3.24 -13.85 -10.56
CA CYS A 228 2.64 -14.57 -11.66
C CYS A 228 1.29 -15.14 -11.24
N ASN A 229 0.35 -15.14 -12.17
CA ASN A 229 -0.94 -15.77 -11.94
C ASN A 229 -0.81 -17.31 -11.99
N ARG A 230 -1.93 -18.00 -11.75
CA ARG A 230 -1.99 -19.48 -11.69
C ARG A 230 -1.52 -20.21 -12.96
N TYR A 231 -1.37 -19.51 -14.08
CA TYR A 231 -0.93 -20.05 -15.37
C TYR A 231 0.56 -19.83 -15.65
N GLY A 232 1.31 -19.28 -14.68
CA GLY A 232 2.71 -18.90 -14.82
C GLY A 232 2.92 -17.66 -15.70
N ALA A 233 1.88 -16.83 -15.87
CA ALA A 233 1.99 -15.58 -16.61
C ALA A 233 2.24 -14.40 -15.66
N LEU A 234 3.16 -13.51 -16.03
CA LEU A 234 3.46 -12.28 -15.32
C LEU A 234 2.20 -11.43 -15.19
N ASP A 235 1.91 -10.97 -13.97
CA ASP A 235 0.63 -10.36 -13.59
C ASP A 235 0.82 -9.04 -12.85
N GLU A 236 1.81 -8.97 -11.95
CA GLU A 236 2.11 -7.74 -11.19
C GLU A 236 3.61 -7.51 -11.00
N VAL A 237 3.98 -6.22 -10.85
CA VAL A 237 5.32 -5.78 -10.45
C VAL A 237 5.19 -4.74 -9.34
N TRP A 238 5.94 -4.90 -8.25
CA TRP A 238 5.85 -4.08 -7.04
C TRP A 238 7.22 -3.48 -6.71
N TYR A 239 7.25 -2.16 -6.51
CA TYR A 239 8.43 -1.35 -6.27
C TYR A 239 8.37 -0.68 -4.90
N PHE A 240 9.39 -0.89 -4.08
CA PHE A 240 9.39 -0.53 -2.67
C PHE A 240 10.29 0.67 -2.42
N HIS A 241 9.82 1.58 -1.57
CA HIS A 241 10.54 2.80 -1.25
C HIS A 241 10.46 3.10 0.25
N HIS A 242 11.54 3.62 0.81
CA HIS A 242 11.43 4.51 1.98
C HIS A 242 11.06 5.92 1.51
N LEU A 243 10.46 6.69 2.39
CA LEU A 243 10.07 8.07 2.16
C LEU A 243 10.89 8.99 3.07
N LYS A 244 11.28 10.16 2.58
CA LYS A 244 11.77 11.27 3.40
C LYS A 244 10.79 12.44 3.31
N GLY A 245 10.19 12.83 4.43
CA GLY A 245 9.17 13.87 4.46
C GLY A 245 7.76 13.32 4.26
N SER A 246 6.93 14.06 3.51
CA SER A 246 5.53 13.73 3.23
C SER A 246 5.36 13.03 1.89
N VAL A 247 4.33 12.19 1.77
CA VAL A 247 3.89 11.61 0.49
C VAL A 247 3.29 12.67 -0.45
N ARG A 248 2.94 13.85 0.08
CA ARG A 248 2.37 14.96 -0.69
C ARG A 248 3.40 15.55 -1.64
N MET A 249 2.99 15.79 -2.87
CA MET A 249 3.76 16.62 -3.79
C MET A 249 3.73 18.08 -3.34
N TYR A 250 4.87 18.77 -3.47
CA TYR A 250 4.98 20.19 -3.18
C TYR A 250 5.56 20.95 -4.37
N ASN A 251 4.89 22.00 -4.84
CA ASN A 251 5.27 22.77 -6.04
C ASN A 251 5.66 21.87 -7.23
N SER A 252 4.81 20.87 -7.51
CA SER A 252 5.02 19.86 -8.58
C SER A 252 6.26 18.96 -8.40
N SER A 253 6.95 19.03 -7.26
CA SER A 253 8.05 18.13 -6.93
C SER A 253 7.50 16.80 -6.42
N LEU A 254 8.07 15.70 -6.90
CA LEU A 254 7.78 14.36 -6.42
C LEU A 254 8.18 14.21 -4.94
N PRO A 255 7.51 13.32 -4.17
CA PRO A 255 8.00 12.93 -2.85
C PRO A 255 9.43 12.35 -2.95
N ASP A 256 10.25 12.57 -1.91
CA ASP A 256 11.62 12.00 -1.84
C ASP A 256 11.53 10.51 -1.48
N LEU A 257 11.28 9.70 -2.51
CA LEU A 257 11.23 8.24 -2.45
C LEU A 257 12.63 7.66 -2.71
N ARG A 258 13.06 6.77 -1.81
CA ARG A 258 14.33 6.04 -1.91
C ARG A 258 14.05 4.57 -2.18
N PRO A 259 14.41 4.03 -3.36
CA PRO A 259 14.26 2.61 -3.66
C PRO A 259 14.89 1.74 -2.57
N ILE A 260 14.18 0.68 -2.18
CA ILE A 260 14.68 -0.38 -1.29
C ILE A 260 14.43 -1.76 -1.92
N PRO A 261 15.12 -2.82 -1.48
CA PRO A 261 14.79 -4.18 -1.88
C PRO A 261 13.36 -4.55 -1.50
N ALA A 262 12.70 -5.34 -2.34
CA ALA A 262 11.39 -5.87 -2.05
C ALA A 262 11.34 -6.63 -0.72
N LEU A 263 10.31 -6.36 0.08
CA LEU A 263 10.11 -7.00 1.39
C LEU A 263 9.41 -8.36 1.30
N ALA A 264 8.99 -8.76 0.09
CA ALA A 264 8.24 -10.00 -0.11
C ALA A 264 8.68 -10.72 -1.37
N GLU A 265 8.84 -12.04 -1.28
CA GLU A 265 9.37 -12.88 -2.35
C GLU A 265 8.49 -12.95 -3.60
N SER A 266 9.13 -13.20 -4.74
CA SER A 266 8.44 -13.43 -6.00
C SER A 266 7.45 -14.59 -5.93
N ARG A 267 6.33 -14.45 -6.65
CA ARG A 267 5.35 -15.54 -6.85
C ARG A 267 5.46 -16.18 -8.24
N CYS A 268 6.52 -15.87 -8.98
CA CYS A 268 6.78 -16.45 -10.28
C CYS A 268 7.68 -17.71 -10.19
N PRO A 269 7.49 -18.70 -11.08
CA PRO A 269 8.41 -19.83 -11.20
C PRO A 269 9.79 -19.35 -11.68
N GLU A 270 10.84 -20.12 -11.39
CA GLU A 270 12.22 -19.80 -11.82
C GLU A 270 12.37 -19.66 -13.34
N GLN A 271 11.60 -20.44 -14.10
CA GLN A 271 11.70 -20.57 -15.55
C GLN A 271 10.30 -20.65 -16.17
N GLY A 272 10.22 -20.37 -17.47
CA GLY A 272 8.99 -20.55 -18.24
C GLY A 272 7.91 -19.50 -17.94
N ILE A 273 8.29 -18.34 -17.40
CA ILE A 273 7.36 -17.23 -17.16
C ILE A 273 6.83 -16.75 -18.51
N LYS A 274 5.51 -16.68 -18.63
CA LYS A 274 4.84 -16.15 -19.80
C LYS A 274 4.63 -14.65 -19.62
N TYR A 275 5.04 -13.86 -20.59
CA TYR A 275 4.66 -12.46 -20.67
C TYR A 275 3.74 -12.31 -21.88
N LEU A 276 2.43 -12.51 -21.68
CA LEU A 276 1.48 -12.66 -22.78
C LEU A 276 1.05 -11.28 -23.31
N PRO A 277 0.89 -11.09 -24.63
CA PRO A 277 0.40 -9.82 -25.18
C PRO A 277 -1.06 -9.60 -24.81
N LYS A 278 -1.51 -8.33 -24.74
CA LYS A 278 -2.89 -8.01 -24.36
C LYS A 278 -3.91 -8.38 -25.43
N ASP A 279 -3.51 -8.63 -26.67
CA ASP A 279 -4.38 -9.23 -27.70
C ASP A 279 -4.52 -10.76 -27.58
N PHE A 280 -3.91 -11.38 -26.56
CA PHE A 280 -3.95 -12.81 -26.33
C PHE A 280 -5.39 -13.32 -26.17
N LYS A 281 -5.72 -14.35 -26.94
CA LYS A 281 -6.98 -15.09 -26.85
C LYS A 281 -6.71 -16.48 -26.30
N PRO A 282 -7.27 -16.84 -25.14
CA PRO A 282 -7.12 -18.20 -24.63
C PRO A 282 -7.72 -19.20 -25.62
N PRO A 283 -7.13 -20.40 -25.76
CA PRO A 283 -7.71 -21.46 -26.57
C PRO A 283 -9.15 -21.74 -26.15
N THR A 284 -10.06 -21.90 -27.11
CA THR A 284 -11.45 -22.26 -26.82
C THR A 284 -11.46 -23.60 -26.08
N PRO A 285 -12.14 -23.72 -24.92
CA PRO A 285 -12.21 -24.98 -24.20
C PRO A 285 -12.82 -26.07 -25.10
N THR A 286 -12.06 -27.11 -25.42
CA THR A 286 -12.54 -28.27 -26.19
C THR A 286 -13.40 -29.23 -25.36
N HIS A 287 -13.60 -28.95 -24.08
CA HIS A 287 -14.49 -29.70 -23.20
C HIS A 287 -15.42 -28.76 -22.44
N THR A 288 -16.72 -28.82 -22.77
CA THR A 288 -17.78 -28.42 -21.83
C THR A 288 -17.65 -29.27 -20.59
N GLN A 289 -17.05 -28.71 -19.52
CA GLN A 289 -17.25 -29.30 -18.20
C GLN A 289 -18.75 -29.19 -17.86
N PRO A 290 -19.33 -30.19 -17.19
CA PRO A 290 -20.68 -30.07 -16.64
C PRO A 290 -20.71 -28.82 -15.77
N ASN A 291 -21.78 -28.04 -15.86
CA ASN A 291 -22.06 -26.92 -14.95
C ASN A 291 -21.92 -27.39 -13.51
N LEU A 292 -20.74 -27.21 -12.91
CA LEU A 292 -20.59 -27.25 -11.46
C LEU A 292 -21.48 -26.12 -10.94
N PRO A 293 -22.40 -26.40 -10.00
CA PRO A 293 -23.32 -25.39 -9.50
C PRO A 293 -22.50 -24.22 -8.95
N ARG A 294 -22.63 -23.05 -9.61
CA ARG A 294 -22.12 -21.79 -9.08
C ARG A 294 -22.85 -21.56 -7.75
N PRO A 295 -22.14 -21.36 -6.62
CA PRO A 295 -22.79 -21.07 -5.34
C PRO A 295 -23.77 -19.91 -5.53
N THR A 296 -25.06 -20.18 -5.34
CA THR A 296 -26.16 -19.26 -5.65
C THR A 296 -26.21 -18.04 -4.73
N ASP A 297 -25.40 -18.04 -3.67
CA ASP A 297 -25.32 -16.99 -2.65
C ASP A 297 -24.00 -16.20 -2.63
N GLY A 298 -23.07 -16.49 -3.56
CA GLY A 298 -21.76 -15.82 -3.64
C GLY A 298 -20.76 -16.23 -2.55
N VAL A 299 -21.09 -17.22 -1.70
CA VAL A 299 -20.19 -17.73 -0.68
C VAL A 299 -19.13 -18.63 -1.32
N TYR A 300 -17.86 -18.34 -1.07
CA TYR A 300 -16.73 -19.15 -1.52
C TYR A 300 -16.53 -20.39 -0.65
N LYS A 301 -16.55 -20.22 0.68
CA LYS A 301 -16.36 -21.30 1.65
C LYS A 301 -17.11 -21.02 2.94
N ARG A 302 -17.55 -22.07 3.62
CA ARG A 302 -18.17 -22.01 4.95
C ARG A 302 -17.40 -22.93 5.90
N GLY A 303 -17.43 -22.60 7.19
CA GLY A 303 -16.77 -23.43 8.18
C GLY A 303 -16.72 -22.81 9.57
N TYR A 304 -16.03 -23.47 10.48
CA TYR A 304 -15.73 -23.02 11.83
C TYR A 304 -14.29 -22.52 11.89
N LEU A 305 -14.07 -21.41 12.58
CA LEU A 305 -12.72 -20.91 12.80
C LEU A 305 -12.13 -21.56 14.06
N LYS A 306 -11.11 -22.40 13.86
CA LYS A 306 -10.32 -23.07 14.89
C LYS A 306 -8.99 -22.39 15.10
N LEU A 307 -8.48 -22.50 16.31
CA LEU A 307 -7.17 -21.99 16.70
C LEU A 307 -6.21 -23.19 16.73
N SER A 308 -5.16 -23.19 15.90
CA SER A 308 -4.25 -24.34 15.78
C SER A 308 -3.60 -24.67 17.12
N GLY A 309 -3.72 -25.93 17.56
CA GLY A 309 -3.12 -26.40 18.81
C GLY A 309 -3.82 -25.89 20.08
N GLN A 310 -4.99 -25.27 19.96
CA GLN A 310 -5.76 -24.72 21.08
C GLN A 310 -7.16 -25.35 21.13
N SER A 311 -7.71 -25.48 22.34
CA SER A 311 -9.08 -25.98 22.52
C SER A 311 -10.12 -24.90 22.15
N GLY A 312 -11.34 -25.30 21.80
CA GLY A 312 -12.41 -24.37 21.47
C GLY A 312 -12.39 -23.85 20.03
N CYS A 313 -12.94 -22.65 19.83
CA CYS A 313 -13.11 -22.03 18.52
C CYS A 313 -13.54 -20.56 18.62
N VAL A 314 -13.58 -19.88 17.49
CA VAL A 314 -14.13 -18.52 17.40
C VAL A 314 -15.65 -18.56 17.37
N ILE A 315 -16.27 -17.68 18.15
CA ILE A 315 -17.72 -17.49 18.22
C ILE A 315 -18.16 -16.30 17.36
N SER A 316 -19.48 -16.11 17.22
CA SER A 316 -20.05 -15.19 16.23
C SER A 316 -19.64 -13.72 16.39
N THR A 317 -19.08 -13.33 17.53
CA THR A 317 -18.56 -11.98 17.81
C THR A 317 -17.10 -11.78 17.39
N GLY A 318 -16.39 -12.82 16.97
CA GLY A 318 -14.95 -12.78 16.65
C GLY A 318 -14.04 -13.21 17.81
N LYS A 319 -14.59 -13.51 18.99
CA LYS A 319 -13.83 -13.93 20.18
C LYS A 319 -13.59 -15.44 20.23
N TRP A 320 -12.55 -15.87 20.92
CA TRP A 320 -12.24 -17.26 21.23
C TRP A 320 -13.04 -17.73 22.46
N TYR A 321 -13.61 -18.93 22.37
CA TYR A 321 -14.34 -19.56 23.45
C TYR A 321 -14.12 -21.08 23.49
N SER A 322 -13.89 -21.66 24.68
CA SER A 322 -13.58 -23.09 24.87
C SER A 322 -14.80 -23.96 25.20
N SER A 323 -15.85 -23.41 25.80
CA SER A 323 -16.96 -24.21 26.36
C SER A 323 -18.28 -24.13 25.58
N GLY A 324 -18.29 -23.48 24.42
CA GLY A 324 -19.51 -23.25 23.63
C GLY A 324 -19.47 -23.83 22.22
N THR A 325 -20.60 -23.66 21.52
CA THR A 325 -20.72 -24.03 20.11
C THR A 325 -19.95 -23.05 19.23
N CYS A 326 -19.17 -23.60 18.31
CA CYS A 326 -18.47 -22.82 17.30
C CYS A 326 -19.45 -22.07 16.40
N ALA A 327 -19.13 -20.83 16.06
CA ALA A 327 -19.91 -20.11 15.08
C ALA A 327 -19.50 -20.53 13.67
N THR A 328 -20.48 -20.59 12.77
CA THR A 328 -20.22 -20.72 11.34
C THR A 328 -19.83 -19.37 10.76
N PHE A 329 -18.76 -19.38 9.96
CA PHE A 329 -18.27 -18.25 9.20
C PHE A 329 -18.42 -18.52 7.71
N GLN A 330 -18.64 -17.44 6.95
CA GLN A 330 -18.74 -17.43 5.50
C GLN A 330 -17.61 -16.57 4.94
N LEU A 331 -16.88 -17.12 3.96
CA LEU A 331 -15.91 -16.38 3.16
C LEU A 331 -16.55 -15.99 1.84
N PHE A 332 -16.41 -14.74 1.46
CA PHE A 332 -16.80 -14.19 0.17
C PHE A 332 -15.55 -13.70 -0.56
N LYS A 333 -15.45 -13.91 -1.87
CA LYS A 333 -14.35 -13.28 -2.64
C LYS A 333 -14.59 -11.77 -2.67
N ALA A 334 -13.58 -10.99 -2.30
CA ALA A 334 -13.66 -9.54 -2.40
C ALA A 334 -13.36 -9.09 -3.86
N PRO A 335 -13.91 -7.95 -4.32
CA PRO A 335 -13.77 -7.51 -5.71
C PRO A 335 -12.32 -7.27 -6.17
N PHE A 336 -11.46 -6.80 -5.26
CA PHE A 336 -10.08 -6.38 -5.54
C PHE A 336 -9.04 -7.32 -4.91
N GLY A 337 -9.39 -8.60 -4.74
CA GLY A 337 -8.52 -9.59 -4.12
C GLY A 337 -8.79 -9.79 -2.62
N GLY A 338 -8.33 -10.93 -2.10
CA GLY A 338 -8.65 -11.38 -0.75
C GLY A 338 -10.12 -11.80 -0.58
N TYR A 339 -10.55 -11.83 0.68
CA TYR A 339 -11.85 -12.35 1.08
C TYR A 339 -12.50 -11.48 2.16
N ASN A 340 -13.83 -11.32 2.11
CA ASN A 340 -14.59 -10.81 3.25
C ASN A 340 -15.04 -11.98 4.13
N LEU A 341 -14.92 -11.82 5.44
CA LEU A 341 -15.33 -12.80 6.44
C LEU A 341 -16.63 -12.34 7.12
N LYS A 342 -17.60 -13.24 7.28
CA LYS A 342 -18.90 -12.91 7.89
C LYS A 342 -19.37 -14.00 8.85
N SER A 343 -19.95 -13.59 9.98
CA SER A 343 -20.66 -14.47 10.91
C SER A 343 -22.16 -14.13 10.92
N SER A 344 -22.94 -14.83 11.75
CA SER A 344 -24.34 -14.47 12.00
C SER A 344 -24.54 -13.09 12.63
N ARG A 345 -23.49 -12.48 13.22
CA ARG A 345 -23.54 -11.14 13.79
C ARG A 345 -23.27 -10.02 12.78
N GLY A 346 -22.75 -10.35 11.59
CA GLY A 346 -22.39 -9.38 10.56
C GLY A 346 -21.02 -9.66 9.97
N PHE A 347 -20.50 -8.70 9.19
CA PHE A 347 -19.14 -8.79 8.67
C PHE A 347 -18.14 -8.72 9.84
N CYS A 348 -17.00 -9.36 9.63
CA CYS A 348 -15.88 -9.29 10.54
C CYS A 348 -14.92 -8.18 10.10
N GLY A 349 -14.39 -7.47 11.08
CA GLY A 349 -13.41 -6.40 11.03
C GLY A 349 -12.21 -6.74 11.91
N VAL A 350 -11.15 -5.98 11.76
CA VAL A 350 -10.01 -5.96 12.67
C VAL A 350 -9.87 -4.53 13.20
N THR A 351 -9.81 -4.36 14.52
CA THR A 351 -9.68 -3.03 15.12
C THR A 351 -8.29 -2.44 14.87
N VAL A 352 -8.11 -1.15 15.18
CA VAL A 352 -6.78 -0.50 15.17
C VAL A 352 -5.79 -1.23 16.10
N ASP A 353 -6.28 -1.84 17.17
CA ASP A 353 -5.48 -2.66 18.08
C ASP A 353 -5.30 -4.11 17.59
N GLY A 354 -5.78 -4.45 16.40
CA GLY A 354 -5.64 -5.77 15.81
C GLY A 354 -6.66 -6.81 16.27
N GLU A 355 -7.68 -6.46 17.08
CA GLU A 355 -8.70 -7.40 17.56
C GLU A 355 -9.65 -7.82 16.44
N LEU A 356 -9.89 -9.12 16.28
CA LEU A 356 -10.97 -9.63 15.42
C LEU A 356 -12.34 -9.38 16.04
N ILE A 357 -13.19 -8.63 15.34
CA ILE A 357 -14.56 -8.34 15.77
C ILE A 357 -15.56 -8.64 14.67
N CYS A 358 -16.73 -9.18 14.99
CA CYS A 358 -17.81 -9.39 14.02
C CYS A 358 -19.13 -8.82 14.55
N ASN A 359 -19.69 -7.84 13.85
CA ASN A 359 -20.93 -7.17 14.24
C ASN A 359 -21.64 -6.51 13.04
N ARG A 360 -22.87 -6.05 13.25
CA ARG A 360 -23.71 -5.47 12.17
C ARG A 360 -23.20 -4.12 11.66
N GLY A 361 -22.40 -3.41 12.45
CA GLY A 361 -21.84 -2.11 12.10
C GLY A 361 -20.51 -2.18 11.35
N GLN A 362 -19.90 -3.38 11.22
CA GLN A 362 -18.65 -3.51 10.48
C GLN A 362 -18.89 -3.36 8.98
N LYS A 363 -18.13 -2.45 8.36
CA LYS A 363 -17.92 -2.46 6.91
C LYS A 363 -17.06 -3.69 6.55
N PRO A 364 -17.29 -4.31 5.38
CA PRO A 364 -16.49 -5.45 4.96
C PRO A 364 -15.04 -5.03 4.68
N ILE A 365 -14.08 -5.64 5.38
CA ILE A 365 -12.64 -5.51 5.14
C ILE A 365 -12.08 -6.77 4.45
N GLN A 366 -10.83 -6.74 4.00
CA GLN A 366 -10.19 -7.85 3.29
C GLN A 366 -9.28 -8.67 4.21
N PHE A 367 -9.50 -9.99 4.19
CA PHE A 367 -8.64 -11.01 4.79
C PHE A 367 -7.95 -11.81 3.68
N GLU A 368 -6.72 -12.26 3.91
CA GLU A 368 -6.09 -13.26 3.05
C GLU A 368 -6.47 -14.68 3.47
N PHE A 369 -6.61 -15.58 2.50
CA PHE A 369 -6.89 -16.99 2.74
C PHE A 369 -5.83 -17.87 2.07
N ASP A 370 -5.00 -18.53 2.88
CA ASP A 370 -4.07 -19.55 2.40
C ASP A 370 -4.85 -20.84 2.13
N LYS A 371 -5.13 -21.09 0.85
CA LYS A 371 -5.91 -22.26 0.40
C LYS A 371 -5.23 -23.59 0.72
N SER A 372 -3.89 -23.62 0.79
CA SER A 372 -3.15 -24.86 1.05
C SER A 372 -3.24 -25.28 2.52
N LYS A 373 -3.36 -24.30 3.42
CA LYS A 373 -3.40 -24.52 4.87
C LYS A 373 -4.78 -24.25 5.49
N ASN A 374 -5.76 -23.83 4.68
CA ASN A 374 -7.05 -23.28 5.12
C ASN A 374 -6.90 -22.18 6.19
N GLN A 375 -5.88 -21.33 6.08
CA GLN A 375 -5.58 -20.29 7.07
C GLN A 375 -6.18 -18.93 6.71
N ILE A 376 -6.80 -18.27 7.68
CA ILE A 376 -7.22 -16.87 7.61
C ILE A 376 -6.10 -15.99 8.17
N ASN A 377 -5.67 -15.04 7.36
CA ASN A 377 -4.62 -14.07 7.69
C ASN A 377 -5.18 -12.65 7.53
N TYR A 378 -4.45 -11.66 8.05
CA TYR A 378 -4.83 -10.26 7.94
C TYR A 378 -3.59 -9.36 7.85
N GLY A 379 -3.56 -8.44 6.90
CA GLY A 379 -2.54 -7.38 6.82
C GLY A 379 -1.12 -7.92 6.58
N GLY A 380 -0.98 -8.99 5.79
CA GLY A 380 0.31 -9.67 5.59
C GLY A 380 0.77 -10.50 6.79
N VAL A 381 0.03 -10.50 7.90
CA VAL A 381 0.39 -11.23 9.11
C VAL A 381 -0.27 -12.61 9.13
N HIS A 382 0.56 -13.65 9.30
CA HIS A 382 0.14 -15.05 9.20
C HIS A 382 -0.14 -15.73 10.54
N VAL A 383 -0.18 -14.99 11.64
CA VAL A 383 -0.44 -15.54 12.99
C VAL A 383 -1.44 -14.67 13.71
N TRP A 384 -2.13 -15.30 14.65
CA TRP A 384 -3.03 -14.64 15.60
C TRP A 384 -2.53 -14.93 17.02
N SER A 385 -2.93 -14.10 17.97
CA SER A 385 -2.58 -14.29 19.38
C SER A 385 -3.68 -13.91 20.34
N ALA A 386 -3.56 -14.39 21.58
CA ALA A 386 -4.40 -14.04 22.72
C ALA A 386 -3.53 -13.88 23.97
N PHE A 387 -3.97 -13.06 24.92
CA PHE A 387 -3.25 -12.83 26.18
C PHE A 387 -3.46 -13.95 27.22
N SER A 388 -4.54 -14.72 27.09
CA SER A 388 -4.90 -15.81 28.00
C SER A 388 -5.72 -16.88 27.28
N GLU A 389 -5.82 -18.07 27.86
CA GLU A 389 -6.74 -19.11 27.43
C GLU A 389 -8.13 -18.88 28.06
N PRO A 390 -9.24 -19.17 27.35
CA PRO A 390 -10.59 -19.00 27.88
C PRO A 390 -10.87 -19.99 29.01
N SER A 391 -11.25 -19.46 30.18
CA SER A 391 -11.70 -20.26 31.31
C SER A 391 -13.23 -20.32 31.38
N ARG A 392 -13.81 -21.53 31.52
CA ARG A 392 -15.26 -21.75 31.74
C ARG A 392 -16.17 -20.99 30.76
N PHE A 393 -16.67 -19.81 31.11
CA PHE A 393 -17.60 -18.99 30.31
C PHE A 393 -16.95 -17.74 29.67
N GLU A 394 -15.63 -17.60 29.82
CA GLU A 394 -14.88 -16.45 29.39
C GLU A 394 -14.67 -16.43 27.87
N GLN A 395 -14.93 -15.28 27.24
CA GLN A 395 -14.71 -15.06 25.82
C GLN A 395 -13.49 -14.17 25.63
N ILE A 396 -12.46 -14.72 25.01
CA ILE A 396 -11.16 -14.06 24.89
C ILE A 396 -11.03 -13.37 23.54
N PRO A 397 -10.67 -12.07 23.50
CA PRO A 397 -10.27 -11.40 22.27
C PRO A 397 -9.07 -12.08 21.60
N ILE A 398 -9.08 -12.16 20.28
CA ILE A 398 -7.93 -12.61 19.49
C ILE A 398 -7.43 -11.47 18.61
N PHE A 399 -6.11 -11.38 18.47
CA PHE A 399 -5.45 -10.27 17.82
C PHE A 399 -4.63 -10.77 16.63
N SER A 400 -4.62 -10.03 15.52
CA SER A 400 -3.68 -10.28 14.43
C SER A 400 -2.24 -10.03 14.94
N GLY A 401 -1.31 -10.90 14.55
CA GLY A 401 0.08 -10.83 14.98
C GLY A 401 0.36 -11.39 16.36
N ARG A 402 1.51 -11.00 16.92
CA ARG A 402 2.08 -11.51 18.18
C ARG A 402 1.93 -10.50 19.31
N LYS A 403 0.69 -10.08 19.60
CA LYS A 403 0.39 -9.17 20.73
C LYS A 403 0.28 -9.92 22.06
N GLY A 404 -0.25 -11.14 22.04
CA GLY A 404 -0.42 -11.99 23.21
C GLY A 404 0.65 -13.08 23.37
N SER A 405 0.69 -13.68 24.56
CA SER A 405 1.60 -14.78 24.91
C SER A 405 1.26 -16.11 24.21
N ILE A 406 -0.01 -16.29 23.82
CA ILE A 406 -0.49 -17.50 23.15
C ILE A 406 -0.60 -17.20 21.66
N VAL A 407 0.16 -17.90 20.82
CA VAL A 407 0.22 -17.69 19.37
C VAL A 407 -0.32 -18.90 18.63
N PHE A 408 -1.20 -18.67 17.66
CA PHE A 408 -1.86 -19.73 16.89
C PHE A 408 -2.13 -19.29 15.45
N LYS A 409 -2.52 -20.25 14.62
CA LYS A 409 -3.06 -20.04 13.27
C LYS A 409 -4.59 -20.13 13.33
N LEU A 410 -5.26 -19.30 12.56
CA LEU A 410 -6.71 -19.32 12.45
C LEU A 410 -7.10 -20.20 11.25
N ILE A 411 -7.60 -21.41 11.52
CA ILE A 411 -7.93 -22.42 10.51
C ILE A 411 -9.43 -22.42 10.25
N LEU A 412 -9.85 -22.37 8.99
CA LEU A 412 -11.24 -22.57 8.59
C LEU A 412 -11.50 -24.05 8.28
N GLU A 413 -12.13 -24.74 9.22
CA GLU A 413 -12.52 -26.15 9.10
C GLU A 413 -13.98 -26.27 8.65
N GLU A 414 -14.29 -27.20 7.75
CA GLU A 414 -15.65 -27.41 7.22
C GLU A 414 -16.57 -28.13 8.21
#